data_AF-R0IGT0-F1
#
_entry.id   AF-R0IGT0-F1
#
_cell.length_a   1.000
_cell.length_b   1.000
_cell.length_c   1.000
_cell.angle_alpha   90.00
_cell.angle_beta   90.00
_cell.angle_gamma   90.00
#
_symmetry.space_group_name_H-M   'P 1'
#
loop_
_entity.id
_entity.type
_entity.pdbx_description
1 polymer ?
#
loop_
_entity_poly.entity_id
_entity_poly.type
_entity_poly.pdbx_seq_one_letter_code
_entity_poly.pdbx_strand_id
1 'polypeptide(L)'
;MFDSAQADEDDALYQVINHGSAIAHAGFMYPSADIYALGTDETVSFYALQSQKEEEEEPAPKACGDVRQELDCEYVVDLCWVGPQPCVAAGKHSDKTLSLIPITKGTNGPLDYAFDLKNSTVLAGAHGEEIVRHLFIDMHTHTTYTCGEDGHIRAWKGTDDATMDVDEGATSAKKKRKEKKDKEKARFKPY
;
A
#
# COMPACT_ATOMS: atom_id res chain seq x y z
N MET A 1 9.01 -4.82 20.57
CA MET A 1 9.66 -5.87 19.77
C MET A 1 10.12 -6.97 20.71
N PHE A 2 9.99 -8.25 20.33
CA PHE A 2 10.45 -9.38 21.14
C PHE A 2 11.47 -10.25 20.39
N ASP A 3 12.54 -10.67 21.04
CA ASP A 3 13.51 -11.64 20.54
C ASP A 3 13.08 -13.07 20.90
N SER A 4 12.62 -13.82 19.89
CA SER A 4 12.15 -15.20 20.07
C SER A 4 13.26 -16.21 20.41
N ALA A 5 14.53 -15.81 20.39
CA ALA A 5 15.63 -16.66 20.85
C ALA A 5 15.72 -16.75 22.37
N GLN A 6 15.09 -15.82 23.11
CA GLN A 6 15.05 -15.83 24.57
C GLN A 6 13.88 -16.67 25.08
N ALA A 7 14.12 -17.45 26.13
CA ALA A 7 13.11 -18.34 26.70
C ALA A 7 12.13 -17.62 27.64
N ASP A 8 12.60 -16.60 28.34
CA ASP A 8 11.82 -15.78 29.27
C ASP A 8 11.30 -14.52 28.56
N GLU A 9 10.01 -14.20 28.75
CA GLU A 9 9.32 -13.08 28.08
C GLU A 9 9.95 -11.73 28.43
N ASP A 10 10.31 -11.54 29.69
CA ASP A 10 10.92 -10.29 30.17
C ASP A 10 12.28 -10.04 29.50
N ASP A 11 13.05 -11.11 29.26
CA ASP A 11 14.34 -11.05 28.57
C ASP A 11 14.17 -10.95 27.04
N ALA A 12 13.01 -11.34 26.52
CA ALA A 12 12.70 -11.20 25.11
C ALA A 12 12.36 -9.75 24.72
N LEU A 13 11.97 -8.88 25.66
CA LEU A 13 11.61 -7.49 25.34
C LEU A 13 12.84 -6.69 24.85
N TYR A 14 12.87 -6.39 23.56
CA TYR A 14 14.00 -5.71 22.93
C TYR A 14 13.90 -4.18 22.97
N GLN A 15 12.74 -3.65 22.61
CA GLN A 15 12.51 -2.21 22.48
C GLN A 15 11.01 -1.91 22.61
N VAL A 16 10.71 -0.82 23.33
CA VAL A 16 9.38 -0.21 23.42
C VAL A 16 9.40 1.12 22.67
N ILE A 17 8.52 1.25 21.67
CA ILE A 17 8.33 2.50 20.94
C ILE A 17 6.98 3.08 21.33
N ASN A 18 6.98 4.32 21.82
CA ASN A 18 5.75 5.07 22.05
C ASN A 18 5.51 6.04 20.88
N HIS A 19 4.58 5.68 20.02
CA HIS A 19 4.22 6.49 18.84
C HIS A 19 3.31 7.68 19.18
N GLY A 20 2.63 7.66 20.33
CA GLY A 20 1.70 8.72 20.73
C GLY A 20 0.32 8.68 20.04
N SER A 21 0.09 7.75 19.12
CA SER A 21 -1.19 7.47 18.46
C SER A 21 -1.46 5.97 18.44
N ALA A 22 -2.72 5.58 18.26
CA ALA A 22 -3.08 4.18 18.02
C ALA A 22 -2.49 3.73 16.68
N ILE A 23 -1.80 2.59 16.68
CA ILE A 23 -1.12 2.08 15.49
C ILE A 23 -2.14 1.47 14.53
N ALA A 24 -2.16 1.97 13.30
CA ALA A 24 -2.86 1.34 12.18
C ALA A 24 -1.96 0.31 11.49
N HIS A 25 -0.73 0.71 11.15
CA HIS A 25 0.26 -0.15 10.51
C HIS A 25 1.66 0.14 11.05
N ALA A 26 2.51 -0.87 11.09
CA ALA A 26 3.93 -0.71 11.44
C ALA A 26 4.74 -1.83 10.79
N GLY A 27 6.01 -1.56 10.53
CA GLY A 27 6.89 -2.53 9.91
C GLY A 27 8.32 -2.04 9.80
N PHE A 28 9.14 -2.82 9.11
CA PHE A 28 10.55 -2.51 8.91
C PHE A 28 10.80 -1.83 7.55
N MET A 29 11.75 -0.91 7.55
CA MET A 29 12.25 -0.20 6.37
C MET A 29 13.46 -0.91 5.78
N TYR A 30 13.27 -1.75 4.77
CA TYR A 30 14.37 -2.41 4.07
C TYR A 30 15.24 -1.40 3.27
N PRO A 31 16.56 -1.60 3.12
CA PRO A 31 17.40 -2.66 3.68
C PRO A 31 17.90 -2.42 5.11
N SER A 32 17.54 -1.30 5.75
CA SER A 32 17.86 -1.09 7.16
C SER A 32 16.93 -1.90 8.06
N ALA A 33 17.19 -1.85 9.36
CA ALA A 33 16.29 -2.38 10.39
C ALA A 33 15.44 -1.26 11.01
N ASP A 34 15.37 -0.08 10.38
CA ASP A 34 14.55 1.01 10.89
C ASP A 34 13.08 0.63 10.84
N ILE A 35 12.29 1.22 11.71
CA ILE A 35 10.89 0.88 11.92
C ILE A 35 10.05 2.07 11.49
N TYR A 36 9.03 1.84 10.67
CA TYR A 36 7.99 2.83 10.43
C TYR A 36 6.77 2.52 11.30
N ALA A 37 6.06 3.56 11.71
CA ALA A 37 4.75 3.45 12.30
C ALA A 37 3.80 4.46 11.62
N LEU A 38 2.60 3.99 11.33
CA LEU A 38 1.47 4.73 10.81
C LEU A 38 0.34 4.69 11.85
N GLY A 39 -0.02 5.84 12.40
CA GLY A 39 -1.14 6.00 13.31
C GLY A 39 -2.50 6.06 12.60
N THR A 40 -3.57 5.82 13.35
CA THR A 40 -4.95 5.93 12.86
C THR A 40 -5.41 7.36 12.56
N ASP A 41 -4.61 8.35 12.95
CA ASP A 41 -4.79 9.78 12.71
C ASP A 41 -3.86 10.30 11.61
N GLU A 42 -3.46 9.42 10.69
CA GLU A 42 -2.57 9.70 9.56
C GLU A 42 -1.18 10.20 9.99
N THR A 43 -0.77 9.89 11.22
CA THR A 43 0.58 10.21 11.70
C THR A 43 1.60 9.21 11.19
N VAL A 44 2.73 9.68 10.63
CA VAL A 44 3.85 8.81 10.21
C VAL A 44 5.07 9.13 11.05
N SER A 45 5.80 8.09 11.47
CA SER A 45 7.09 8.26 12.14
C SER A 45 8.05 7.13 11.80
N PHE A 46 9.35 7.44 11.82
CA PHE A 46 10.44 6.50 11.65
C PHE A 46 11.29 6.43 12.91
N TYR A 47 11.69 5.23 13.29
CA TYR A 47 12.47 4.92 14.48
C TYR A 47 13.66 4.06 14.08
N ALA A 48 14.82 4.26 14.69
CA ALA A 48 15.91 3.31 14.55
C ALA A 48 15.64 2.10 15.45
N LEU A 49 16.06 0.93 14.99
CA LEU A 49 16.19 -0.22 15.88
C LEU A 49 17.33 0.07 16.86
N GLN A 50 17.02 -0.02 18.16
CA GLN A 50 17.99 0.25 19.22
C GLN A 50 19.15 -0.74 19.20
N SER A 51 20.35 -0.28 19.57
CA SER A 51 21.51 -1.14 19.74
C SER A 51 21.45 -1.81 21.12
N GLN A 52 21.89 -3.06 21.23
CA GLN A 52 22.04 -3.70 22.55
C GLN A 52 23.24 -3.15 23.35
N LYS A 53 24.08 -2.32 22.73
CA LYS A 53 25.23 -1.71 23.41
C LYS A 53 24.79 -0.44 24.13
N GLU A 54 24.96 -0.42 25.45
CA GLU A 54 24.57 0.71 26.31
C GLU A 54 25.30 2.04 26.00
N GLU A 55 26.40 2.01 25.25
CA GLU A 55 27.25 3.19 24.98
C GLU A 55 26.91 3.92 23.66
N GLU A 56 26.02 3.38 22.82
CA GLU A 56 25.66 4.01 21.54
C GLU A 56 24.50 5.00 21.72
N GLU A 57 24.73 6.28 21.43
CA GLU A 57 23.67 7.29 21.44
C GLU A 57 22.65 6.99 20.32
N GLU A 58 21.41 6.75 20.74
CA GLU A 58 20.34 6.40 19.81
C GLU A 58 19.82 7.63 19.08
N PRO A 59 19.56 7.52 17.77
CA PRO A 59 19.04 8.65 17.02
C PRO A 59 17.61 8.98 17.45
N ALA A 60 17.34 10.27 17.59
CA ALA A 60 15.99 10.77 17.83
C ALA A 60 15.04 10.30 16.71
N PRO A 61 13.81 9.86 17.03
CA PRO A 61 12.84 9.46 16.02
C PRO A 61 12.54 10.58 15.03
N LYS A 62 12.34 10.22 13.76
CA LYS A 62 11.78 11.15 12.77
C LYS A 62 10.27 11.09 12.84
N ALA A 63 9.67 11.96 13.65
CA ALA A 63 8.24 12.15 13.70
C ALA A 63 7.78 13.12 12.61
N CYS A 64 7.12 12.62 11.57
CA CYS A 64 6.51 13.47 10.53
C CYS A 64 5.19 14.08 11.00
N GLY A 65 4.53 13.48 12.00
CA GLY A 65 3.20 13.90 12.45
C GLY A 65 2.14 13.57 11.40
N ASP A 66 1.01 14.27 11.41
CA ASP A 66 -0.05 14.15 10.40
C ASP A 66 0.50 14.56 9.03
N VAL A 67 0.61 13.59 8.12
CA VAL A 67 1.26 13.80 6.82
C VAL A 67 0.31 14.26 5.72
N ARG A 68 -0.99 14.46 5.99
CA ARG A 68 -1.98 14.79 4.95
C ARG A 68 -1.65 16.06 4.18
N GLN A 69 -1.22 17.10 4.90
CA GLN A 69 -0.81 18.35 4.28
C GLN A 69 0.48 18.20 3.48
N GLU A 70 1.43 17.40 3.97
CA GLU A 70 2.72 17.18 3.31
C GLU A 70 2.59 16.34 2.04
N LEU A 71 1.74 15.30 2.07
CA LEU A 71 1.48 14.40 0.96
C LEU A 71 0.42 14.92 -0.02
N ASP A 72 -0.21 16.06 0.29
CA ASP A 72 -1.38 16.58 -0.43
C ASP A 72 -2.45 15.47 -0.61
N CYS A 73 -2.86 14.87 0.50
CA CYS A 73 -3.85 13.79 0.55
C CYS A 73 -4.94 14.02 1.61
N GLU A 74 -5.99 13.21 1.57
CA GLU A 74 -7.07 13.22 2.56
C GLU A 74 -6.96 12.07 3.56
N TYR A 75 -6.36 10.96 3.15
CA TYR A 75 -6.12 9.78 3.98
C TYR A 75 -4.86 9.03 3.55
N VAL A 76 -4.27 8.29 4.49
CA VAL A 76 -3.16 7.37 4.24
C VAL A 76 -3.68 5.94 4.36
N VAL A 77 -3.35 5.10 3.39
CA VAL A 77 -3.78 3.70 3.34
C VAL A 77 -2.79 2.82 4.07
N ASP A 78 -1.54 2.82 3.62
CA ASP A 78 -0.46 1.99 4.18
C ASP A 78 0.91 2.47 3.65
N LEU A 79 2.00 1.99 4.27
CA LEU A 79 3.32 1.94 3.65
C LEU A 79 3.48 0.60 2.90
N CYS A 80 3.78 0.69 1.62
CA CYS A 80 3.93 -0.47 0.74
C CYS A 80 5.28 -0.46 0.03
N TRP A 81 5.61 -1.59 -0.60
CA TRP A 81 6.83 -1.76 -1.38
C TRP A 81 6.51 -1.95 -2.86
N VAL A 82 7.07 -1.07 -3.68
CA VAL A 82 7.11 -1.23 -5.14
C VAL A 82 8.51 -1.73 -5.50
N GLY A 83 8.69 -3.04 -5.42
CA GLY A 83 10.00 -3.68 -5.52
C GLY A 83 10.88 -3.28 -4.35
N PRO A 84 12.10 -2.77 -4.60
CA PRO A 84 12.98 -2.32 -3.53
C PRO A 84 12.68 -0.88 -3.07
N GLN A 85 11.63 -0.24 -3.60
CA GLN A 85 11.29 1.15 -3.29
C GLN A 85 10.14 1.20 -2.28
N PRO A 86 10.34 1.81 -1.09
CA PRO A 86 9.23 2.04 -0.17
C PRO A 86 8.38 3.19 -0.69
N CYS A 87 7.06 3.08 -0.53
CA CYS A 87 6.09 4.09 -0.91
C CYS A 87 5.03 4.27 0.18
N VAL A 88 4.58 5.50 0.39
CA VAL A 88 3.30 5.75 1.09
C VAL A 88 2.18 5.66 0.06
N ALA A 89 1.18 4.82 0.33
CA ALA A 89 -0.08 4.85 -0.41
C ALA A 89 -1.03 5.84 0.27
N ALA A 90 -1.43 6.87 -0.45
CA ALA A 90 -2.28 7.95 0.08
C ALA A 90 -3.36 8.32 -0.93
N GLY A 91 -4.57 8.61 -0.46
CA GLY A 91 -5.72 8.85 -1.32
C GLY A 91 -6.34 10.23 -1.17
N LYS A 92 -6.99 10.67 -2.23
CA LYS A 92 -7.93 11.80 -2.25
C LYS A 92 -9.26 11.31 -2.78
N HIS A 93 -10.26 11.29 -1.93
CA HIS A 93 -11.63 11.03 -2.33
C HIS A 93 -12.18 12.17 -3.21
N SER A 94 -11.85 13.43 -2.90
CA SER A 94 -12.27 14.58 -3.72
C SER A 94 -11.82 14.50 -5.19
N ASP A 95 -10.59 14.06 -5.43
CA ASP A 95 -10.01 13.89 -6.77
C ASP A 95 -10.19 12.48 -7.34
N LYS A 96 -10.74 11.54 -6.55
CA LYS A 96 -10.94 10.13 -6.92
C LYS A 96 -9.64 9.44 -7.29
N THR A 97 -8.58 9.69 -6.52
CA THR A 97 -7.22 9.19 -6.80
C THR A 97 -6.63 8.44 -5.60
N LEU A 98 -5.75 7.48 -5.92
CA LEU A 98 -4.80 6.91 -4.98
C LEU A 98 -3.40 7.13 -5.54
N SER A 99 -2.50 7.66 -4.74
CA SER A 99 -1.11 7.94 -5.09
C SER A 99 -0.17 7.01 -4.34
N LEU A 100 0.80 6.43 -5.05
CA LEU A 100 1.96 5.76 -4.47
C LEU A 100 3.11 6.76 -4.49
N ILE A 101 3.50 7.25 -3.31
CA ILE A 101 4.49 8.31 -3.13
C ILE A 101 5.79 7.69 -2.60
N PRO A 102 6.87 7.65 -3.40
CA PRO A 102 8.13 7.05 -2.96
C PRO A 102 8.68 7.72 -1.70
N ILE A 103 9.27 6.91 -0.82
CA ILE A 103 10.02 7.36 0.36
C ILE A 103 11.50 7.24 0.04
N THR A 104 12.22 8.34 0.20
CA THR A 104 13.66 8.41 -0.01
C THR A 104 14.38 8.47 1.33
N LYS A 105 15.60 7.94 1.38
CA LYS A 105 16.49 8.08 2.53
C LYS A 105 17.67 8.97 2.14
N GLY A 106 17.74 10.14 2.74
CA GLY A 106 18.80 11.12 2.56
C GLY A 106 20.06 10.79 3.34
N THR A 107 20.99 11.75 3.38
CA THR A 107 22.30 11.60 4.03
C THR A 107 22.49 12.53 5.23
N ASN A 108 21.46 13.29 5.63
CA ASN A 108 21.58 14.27 6.72
C ASN A 108 21.44 13.64 8.12
N GLY A 109 21.22 12.32 8.19
CA GLY A 109 21.10 11.57 9.43
C GLY A 109 20.61 10.14 9.20
N PRO A 110 20.64 9.29 10.24
CA PRO A 110 20.29 7.88 10.13
C PRO A 110 18.82 7.64 9.76
N LEU A 111 17.93 8.55 10.16
CA LEU A 111 16.48 8.49 9.90
C LEU A 111 16.02 9.58 8.93
N ASP A 112 16.87 10.06 8.03
CA ASP A 112 16.54 11.14 7.09
C ASP A 112 15.58 10.69 5.97
N TYR A 113 14.37 10.28 6.32
CA TYR A 113 13.33 9.83 5.39
C TYR A 113 12.52 10.99 4.84
N ALA A 114 12.28 11.06 3.54
CA ALA A 114 11.47 12.11 2.92
C ALA A 114 10.52 11.56 1.85
N PHE A 115 9.38 12.21 1.66
CA PHE A 115 8.40 11.82 0.64
C PHE A 115 8.70 12.51 -0.69
N ASP A 116 8.80 11.73 -1.75
CA ASP A 116 9.07 12.21 -3.10
C ASP A 116 7.79 12.33 -3.92
N LEU A 117 7.06 13.43 -3.70
CA LEU A 117 5.81 13.71 -4.40
C LEU A 117 6.00 13.85 -5.91
N LYS A 118 7.19 14.23 -6.37
CA LYS A 118 7.46 14.47 -7.80
C LYS A 118 7.47 13.17 -8.61
N ASN A 119 7.92 12.08 -8.00
CA ASN A 119 7.97 10.75 -8.60
C ASN A 119 6.79 9.86 -8.17
N SER A 120 5.68 10.47 -7.72
CA SER A 120 4.49 9.74 -7.34
C SER A 120 3.79 9.09 -8.55
N THR A 121 3.26 7.89 -8.34
CA THR A 121 2.43 7.18 -9.32
C THR A 121 0.97 7.30 -8.92
N VAL A 122 0.11 7.79 -9.82
CA VAL A 122 -1.30 8.03 -9.55
C VAL A 122 -2.18 6.97 -10.21
N LEU A 123 -3.01 6.32 -9.40
CA LEU A 123 -4.09 5.42 -9.82
C LEU A 123 -5.38 6.24 -9.98
N ALA A 124 -5.55 6.80 -11.18
CA ALA A 124 -6.67 7.68 -11.48
C ALA A 124 -8.02 6.95 -11.47
N GLY A 125 -9.04 7.58 -10.88
CA GLY A 125 -10.38 7.02 -10.74
C GLY A 125 -10.54 5.96 -9.66
N ALA A 126 -9.44 5.58 -8.98
CA ALA A 126 -9.32 4.65 -7.85
C ALA A 126 -10.59 3.83 -7.56
N HIS A 127 -11.24 4.07 -6.42
CA HIS A 127 -12.55 3.53 -6.06
C HIS A 127 -13.65 4.60 -6.21
N GLY A 128 -13.47 5.54 -7.15
CA GLY A 128 -14.40 6.63 -7.39
C GLY A 128 -14.54 7.55 -6.18
N GLU A 129 -15.76 7.63 -5.66
CA GLU A 129 -16.12 8.40 -4.45
C GLU A 129 -16.01 7.55 -3.18
N GLU A 130 -15.32 6.42 -3.18
CA GLU A 130 -15.15 5.61 -1.97
C GLU A 130 -13.68 5.59 -1.52
N ILE A 131 -13.47 5.41 -0.21
CA ILE A 131 -12.13 5.37 0.39
C ILE A 131 -11.46 4.04 0.05
N VAL A 132 -10.21 4.10 -0.39
CA VAL A 132 -9.37 2.90 -0.52
C VAL A 132 -8.93 2.46 0.88
N ARG A 133 -9.24 1.22 1.25
CA ARG A 133 -8.96 0.67 2.60
C ARG A 133 -7.65 -0.08 2.68
N HIS A 134 -7.21 -0.68 1.58
CA HIS A 134 -5.97 -1.44 1.53
C HIS A 134 -5.48 -1.59 0.09
N LEU A 135 -4.20 -1.94 -0.06
CA LEU A 135 -3.60 -2.32 -1.32
C LEU A 135 -2.66 -3.52 -1.17
N PHE A 136 -2.43 -4.22 -2.27
CA PHE A 136 -1.44 -5.28 -2.36
C PHE A 136 -0.71 -5.17 -3.69
N ILE A 137 0.61 -5.28 -3.69
CA ILE A 137 1.42 -5.15 -4.89
C ILE A 137 2.04 -6.52 -5.21
N ASP A 138 1.59 -7.12 -6.31
CA ASP A 138 2.18 -8.34 -6.84
C ASP A 138 3.42 -7.96 -7.66
N MET A 139 4.59 -8.22 -7.08
CA MET A 139 5.87 -7.97 -7.71
C MET A 139 6.18 -8.87 -8.90
N HIS A 140 5.57 -10.06 -8.98
CA HIS A 140 5.79 -10.98 -10.08
C HIS A 140 5.01 -10.56 -11.33
N THR A 141 3.78 -10.08 -11.16
CA THR A 141 2.93 -9.65 -12.27
C THR A 141 2.92 -8.14 -12.48
N HIS A 142 3.70 -7.40 -11.69
CA HIS A 142 3.70 -5.93 -11.65
C HIS A 142 2.28 -5.35 -11.60
N THR A 143 1.43 -5.96 -10.76
CA THR A 143 0.02 -5.59 -10.63
C THR A 143 -0.26 -5.11 -9.22
N THR A 144 -0.77 -3.89 -9.11
CA THR A 144 -1.29 -3.38 -7.84
C THR A 144 -2.77 -3.73 -7.75
N TYR A 145 -3.20 -4.26 -6.61
CA TYR A 145 -4.59 -4.51 -6.28
C TYR A 145 -5.02 -3.54 -5.18
N THR A 146 -6.18 -2.95 -5.31
CA THR A 146 -6.77 -2.07 -4.29
C THR A 146 -8.15 -2.57 -3.91
N CYS A 147 -8.53 -2.40 -2.64
CA CYS A 147 -9.90 -2.61 -2.18
C CYS A 147 -10.41 -1.35 -1.49
N GLY A 148 -11.69 -1.04 -1.70
CA GLY A 148 -12.31 0.17 -1.18
C GLY A 148 -13.62 -0.10 -0.47
N GLU A 149 -14.19 0.95 0.12
CA GLU A 149 -15.52 0.93 0.76
C GLU A 149 -16.65 0.68 -0.25
N ASP A 150 -16.37 0.81 -1.56
CA ASP A 150 -17.25 0.40 -2.67
C ASP A 150 -17.49 -1.12 -2.76
N GLY A 151 -16.79 -1.93 -1.96
CA GLY A 151 -16.91 -3.39 -1.97
C GLY A 151 -16.26 -4.08 -3.17
N HIS A 152 -15.47 -3.36 -3.97
CA HIS A 152 -14.79 -3.91 -5.15
C HIS A 152 -13.29 -4.12 -4.90
N ILE A 153 -12.70 -5.02 -5.68
CA ILE A 153 -11.24 -5.12 -5.84
C ILE A 153 -10.92 -4.64 -7.26
N ARG A 154 -9.93 -3.76 -7.39
CA ARG A 154 -9.45 -3.24 -8.67
C ARG A 154 -8.00 -3.63 -8.88
N ALA A 155 -7.65 -3.93 -10.12
CA ALA A 155 -6.30 -4.29 -10.52
C ALA A 155 -5.72 -3.21 -11.43
N TRP A 156 -4.48 -2.84 -11.19
CA TRP A 156 -3.76 -1.76 -11.86
C TRP A 156 -2.46 -2.32 -12.42
N LYS A 157 -2.24 -2.15 -13.70
CA LYS A 157 -1.03 -2.61 -14.39
C LYS A 157 -0.42 -1.44 -15.16
N GLY A 158 0.90 -1.29 -15.07
CA GLY A 158 1.61 -0.25 -15.80
C GLY A 158 1.42 -0.39 -17.31
N THR A 159 1.39 0.74 -18.02
CA THR A 159 1.15 0.81 -19.47
C THR A 159 2.23 0.13 -20.32
N ASP A 160 3.37 -0.24 -19.75
CA ASP A 160 4.47 -0.90 -20.47
C ASP A 160 4.15 -2.34 -20.88
N ASP A 161 3.07 -2.94 -20.34
CA ASP A 161 2.60 -4.28 -20.70
C ASP A 161 1.44 -4.27 -21.73
N ALA A 162 1.21 -3.13 -22.38
CA ALA A 162 0.18 -2.93 -23.40
C ALA A 162 0.72 -3.06 -24.85
N THR A 163 1.62 -4.00 -25.10
CA THR A 163 1.94 -4.47 -26.48
C THR A 163 1.71 -5.97 -26.59
N MET A 164 0.45 -6.37 -26.45
CA MET A 164 -0.04 -7.49 -27.24
C MET A 164 -0.91 -6.90 -28.34
N ASP A 165 -0.32 -6.79 -29.54
CA ASP A 165 -1.03 -6.58 -30.79
C ASP A 165 -2.26 -7.49 -30.82
N VAL A 166 -3.44 -6.89 -30.70
CA VAL A 166 -4.67 -7.54 -31.12
C VAL A 166 -4.62 -7.53 -32.63
N ASP A 167 -4.27 -8.68 -33.20
CA ASP A 167 -4.28 -8.93 -34.64
C ASP A 167 -5.61 -8.44 -35.26
N GLU A 168 -5.57 -7.29 -35.94
CA GLU A 168 -6.63 -6.78 -36.80
C GLU A 168 -6.73 -7.70 -38.03
N GLY A 169 -7.37 -8.85 -37.85
CA GLY A 169 -7.32 -9.93 -38.82
C GLY A 169 -8.60 -10.75 -39.00
N ALA A 170 -9.80 -10.21 -38.75
CA ALA A 170 -11.02 -10.86 -39.24
C ALA A 170 -12.21 -9.90 -39.35
N THR A 171 -12.33 -9.25 -40.51
CA THR A 171 -13.58 -8.63 -40.94
C THR A 171 -14.61 -9.70 -41.35
N SER A 172 -15.88 -9.36 -41.12
CA SER A 172 -17.11 -9.91 -41.70
C SER A 172 -17.79 -11.13 -41.03
N ALA A 173 -18.91 -10.90 -40.34
CA ALA A 173 -20.25 -11.05 -40.94
C ALA A 173 -21.37 -10.89 -39.90
N LYS A 174 -22.23 -9.89 -40.12
CA LYS A 174 -23.53 -9.74 -39.46
C LYS A 174 -24.36 -11.02 -39.62
N LYS A 175 -24.86 -11.58 -38.50
CA LYS A 175 -26.07 -12.42 -38.53
C LYS A 175 -26.94 -12.18 -37.30
N LYS A 176 -27.95 -11.31 -37.47
CA LYS A 176 -29.12 -11.20 -36.59
C LYS A 176 -29.77 -12.58 -36.44
N ARG A 177 -30.03 -13.04 -35.20
CA ARG A 177 -30.90 -14.19 -34.96
C ARG A 177 -31.85 -13.96 -33.77
N LYS A 178 -32.99 -13.37 -34.13
CA LYS A 178 -34.38 -13.62 -33.71
C LYS A 178 -34.61 -14.35 -32.37
N GLU A 179 -35.31 -13.66 -31.46
CA GLU A 179 -36.00 -14.23 -30.29
C GLU A 179 -36.89 -15.42 -30.65
N LYS A 180 -36.90 -16.45 -29.81
CA LYS A 180 -38.03 -17.39 -29.70
C LYS A 180 -38.21 -17.87 -28.26
N LYS A 181 -39.45 -17.71 -27.82
CA LYS A 181 -40.07 -17.92 -26.51
C LYS A 181 -40.23 -19.41 -26.14
N ASP A 182 -40.22 -19.67 -24.82
CA ASP A 182 -40.79 -20.77 -24.03
C ASP A 182 -40.36 -22.24 -24.28
N LYS A 183 -39.80 -22.88 -23.25
CA LYS A 183 -40.37 -24.10 -22.65
C LYS A 183 -39.82 -24.45 -21.26
N GLU A 184 -40.76 -24.78 -20.39
CA GLU A 184 -40.71 -25.21 -19.00
C GLU A 184 -39.77 -26.38 -18.62
N LYS A 185 -39.37 -26.35 -17.34
CA LYS A 185 -39.22 -27.47 -16.39
C LYS A 185 -38.12 -28.51 -16.62
N ALA A 186 -37.03 -28.38 -15.86
CA ALA A 186 -36.42 -29.54 -15.19
C ALA A 186 -35.81 -29.12 -13.84
N ARG A 187 -36.19 -29.88 -12.82
CA ARG A 187 -35.98 -29.67 -11.37
C ARG A 187 -34.58 -30.17 -11.00
N PHE A 188 -33.75 -29.35 -10.38
CA PHE A 188 -32.45 -29.76 -9.85
C PHE A 188 -32.63 -30.51 -8.51
N LYS A 189 -31.92 -31.63 -8.32
CA LYS A 189 -31.77 -32.32 -7.04
C LYS A 189 -30.27 -32.44 -6.73
N PRO A 190 -29.78 -31.98 -5.57
CA PRO A 190 -28.41 -32.23 -5.14
C PRO A 190 -28.31 -33.59 -4.43
N TYR A 191 -27.14 -34.21 -4.55
CA TYR A 191 -26.61 -35.18 -3.58
C TYR A 191 -25.81 -34.43 -2.52
#